data_AF-A0AAW7IV77-F1
#
_entry.id   AF-A0AAW7IV77-F1
#
_cell.length_a   1.000
_cell.length_b   1.000
_cell.length_c   1.000
_cell.angle_alpha   90.00
_cell.angle_beta   90.00
_cell.angle_gamma   90.00
#
_symmetry.space_group_name_H-M   'P 1'
#
loop_
_entity.id
_entity.type
_entity.pdbx_description
1 polymer ?
#
loop_
_entity_poly.entity_id
_entity_poly.type
_entity_poly.pdbx_seq_one_letter_code
_entity_poly.pdbx_strand_id
1 'polypeptide(L)'
;MSVHKALTLHAQKQNQLFTEFSLLDQQREDYIQGAIELCKAEKDFTTDHINQITMQINVLANQRLIPTRKLVTPEMVHSYVESLK
;
A
#
# COMPACT_ATOMS: atom_id res chain seq x y z
N MET A 1 18.53 0.66 35.84
CA MET A 1 17.56 0.76 34.71
C MET A 1 17.73 -0.48 33.84
N SER A 2 16.68 -1.27 33.66
CA SER A 2 16.78 -2.61 33.06
C SER A 2 16.64 -2.57 31.54
N VAL A 3 17.69 -2.99 30.83
CA VAL A 3 17.78 -3.16 29.36
C VAL A 3 16.61 -3.96 28.77
N HIS A 4 15.99 -4.84 29.55
CA HIS A 4 14.84 -5.64 29.13
C HIS A 4 13.60 -4.80 28.76
N LYS A 5 13.36 -3.65 29.40
CA LYS A 5 12.22 -2.77 29.05
C LYS A 5 12.40 -2.09 27.68
N ALA A 6 13.65 -1.79 27.30
CA ALA A 6 13.93 -1.14 26.03
C ALA A 6 13.70 -2.08 24.83
N LEU A 7 14.01 -3.37 24.99
CA LEU A 7 13.78 -4.40 23.97
C LEU A 7 12.29 -4.65 23.72
N THR A 8 11.47 -4.72 24.78
CA THR A 8 10.01 -4.94 24.63
C THR A 8 9.34 -3.78 23.90
N LEU A 9 9.70 -2.54 24.23
CA LEU A 9 9.17 -1.35 23.54
C LEU A 9 9.60 -1.29 22.07
N HIS A 10 10.82 -1.75 21.76
CA HIS A 10 11.29 -1.80 20.39
C HIS A 10 10.52 -2.83 19.55
N ALA A 11 10.27 -4.02 20.11
CA ALA A 11 9.48 -5.07 19.45
C ALA A 11 8.01 -4.66 19.25
N GLN A 12 7.40 -3.97 20.21
CA GLN A 12 6.03 -3.47 20.08
C GLN A 12 5.90 -2.42 18.96
N LYS A 13 6.82 -1.45 18.89
CA LYS A 13 6.83 -0.45 17.81
C LYS A 13 7.00 -1.08 16.43
N GLN A 14 7.87 -2.07 16.30
CA GLN A 14 8.05 -2.78 15.03
C GLN A 14 6.78 -3.55 14.62
N ASN A 15 6.10 -4.22 15.55
CA ASN A 15 4.85 -4.91 15.27
C ASN A 15 3.74 -3.95 14.83
N GLN A 16 3.60 -2.80 15.51
CA GLN A 16 2.60 -1.78 15.13
C GLN A 16 2.83 -1.26 13.71
N LEU A 17 4.07 -0.95 13.34
CA LEU A 17 4.41 -0.52 11.97
C LEU A 17 4.10 -1.61 10.94
N PHE A 18 4.37 -2.87 11.26
CA PHE A 18 4.05 -3.98 10.37
C PHE A 18 2.54 -4.17 10.19
N THR A 19 1.76 -4.04 11.27
CA THR A 19 0.29 -4.09 11.19
C THR A 19 -0.28 -2.94 10.37
N GLU A 20 0.22 -1.72 10.57
CA GLU A 20 -0.22 -0.54 9.82
C GLU A 20 0.15 -0.66 8.33
N PHE A 21 1.37 -1.12 8.04
CA PHE A 21 1.78 -1.45 6.68
C PHE A 21 0.88 -2.51 6.04
N SER A 22 0.61 -3.61 6.75
CA SER A 22 -0.23 -4.70 6.24
C SER A 22 -1.66 -4.22 5.93
N LEU A 23 -2.21 -3.32 6.75
CA LEU A 23 -3.55 -2.76 6.53
C LEU A 23 -3.57 -1.84 5.31
N LEU A 24 -2.56 -0.99 5.16
CA LEU A 24 -2.44 -0.11 3.99
C LEU A 24 -2.17 -0.90 2.70
N ASP A 25 -1.34 -1.94 2.76
CA ASP A 25 -1.06 -2.79 1.59
C ASP A 25 -2.33 -3.54 1.17
N GLN A 26 -3.13 -4.04 2.14
CA GLN A 26 -4.44 -4.63 1.86
C GLN A 26 -5.40 -3.61 1.20
N GLN A 27 -5.52 -2.41 1.76
CA GLN A 27 -6.36 -1.35 1.16
C GLN A 27 -5.92 -1.01 -0.26
N ARG A 28 -4.61 -0.96 -0.51
CA ARG A 28 -4.06 -0.72 -1.84
C ARG A 28 -4.49 -1.82 -2.83
N GLU A 29 -4.45 -3.08 -2.44
CA GLU A 29 -4.92 -4.20 -3.26
C GLU A 29 -6.44 -4.10 -3.54
N ASP A 30 -7.25 -3.77 -2.53
CA ASP A 30 -8.70 -3.59 -2.70
C ASP A 30 -9.03 -2.48 -3.71
N TYR A 31 -8.32 -1.35 -3.64
CA TYR A 31 -8.50 -0.25 -4.60
C TYR A 31 -8.02 -0.62 -6.02
N ILE A 32 -6.92 -1.36 -6.14
CA ILE A 32 -6.42 -1.86 -7.44
C ILE A 32 -7.46 -2.79 -8.04
N GLN A 33 -7.99 -3.73 -7.26
CA GLN A 33 -9.03 -4.65 -7.70
C GLN A 33 -10.28 -3.89 -8.17
N GLY A 34 -10.75 -2.90 -7.40
CA GLY A 34 -11.87 -2.06 -7.79
C GLY A 34 -11.60 -1.27 -9.09
N ALA A 35 -10.39 -0.74 -9.26
CA ALA A 35 -10.00 -0.02 -10.49
C ALA A 35 -9.97 -0.95 -11.71
N ILE A 36 -9.48 -2.19 -11.55
CA ILE A 36 -9.50 -3.23 -12.60
C ILE A 36 -10.93 -3.57 -12.98
N GLU A 37 -11.82 -3.76 -12.00
CA GLU A 37 -13.24 -4.08 -12.24
C GLU A 37 -13.97 -2.94 -12.96
N LEU A 38 -13.75 -1.69 -12.53
CA LEU A 38 -14.30 -0.52 -13.18
C LEU A 38 -13.78 -0.38 -14.62
N CYS A 39 -12.47 -0.56 -14.82
CA CYS A 39 -11.85 -0.54 -16.15
C CYS A 39 -12.39 -1.65 -17.06
N LYS A 40 -12.62 -2.86 -16.52
CA LYS A 40 -13.26 -3.97 -17.24
C LYS A 40 -14.72 -3.68 -17.60
N ALA A 41 -15.42 -2.93 -16.75
CA ALA A 41 -16.78 -2.49 -16.98
C ALA A 41 -16.87 -1.23 -17.87
N GLU A 42 -15.76 -0.78 -18.47
CA GLU A 42 -15.66 0.43 -19.29
C GLU A 42 -16.14 1.70 -18.55
N LYS A 43 -15.97 1.72 -17.23
CA LYS A 43 -16.28 2.87 -16.37
C LYS A 43 -15.03 3.67 -16.06
N ASP A 44 -15.22 4.97 -15.85
CA ASP A 44 -14.18 5.83 -15.33
C ASP A 44 -13.72 5.33 -13.95
N PHE A 45 -12.41 5.13 -13.82
CA PHE A 45 -11.77 4.78 -12.56
C PHE A 45 -10.69 5.81 -12.23
N THR A 46 -10.33 5.90 -10.96
CA THR A 46 -9.29 6.81 -10.50
C THR A 46 -8.17 6.03 -9.81
N THR A 47 -6.93 6.35 -10.11
CA THR A 47 -5.78 5.83 -9.38
C THR A 47 -5.37 6.71 -8.21
N ASP A 48 -6.08 7.83 -7.99
CA ASP A 48 -5.82 8.79 -6.92
C ASP A 48 -5.89 8.11 -5.54
N HIS A 49 -6.90 7.29 -5.30
CA HIS A 49 -7.05 6.54 -4.05
C HIS A 49 -5.88 5.57 -3.84
N ILE A 50 -5.49 4.83 -4.88
CA ILE A 50 -4.34 3.91 -4.86
C ILE A 50 -3.05 4.67 -4.54
N ASN A 51 -2.87 5.84 -5.16
CA ASN A 51 -1.71 6.70 -4.98
C ASN A 51 -1.68 7.34 -3.60
N GLN A 52 -2.82 7.73 -3.03
CA GLN A 52 -2.90 8.23 -1.66
C GLN A 52 -2.45 7.17 -0.65
N ILE A 53 -2.91 5.92 -0.79
CA ILE A 53 -2.46 4.82 0.08
C ILE A 53 -0.98 4.52 -0.15
N THR A 54 -0.52 4.50 -1.41
CA THR A 54 0.89 4.33 -1.76
C THR A 54 1.77 5.40 -1.12
N MET A 55 1.32 6.65 -1.10
CA MET A 55 2.00 7.74 -0.42
C MET A 55 2.07 7.53 1.09
N GLN A 56 0.98 7.08 1.73
CA GLN A 56 0.98 6.76 3.16
C GLN A 56 1.99 5.64 3.48
N ILE A 57 2.02 4.58 2.67
CA ILE A 57 3.02 3.51 2.76
C ILE A 57 4.43 4.07 2.59
N ASN A 58 4.66 4.97 1.63
CA ASN A 58 5.97 5.57 1.40
C ASN A 58 6.42 6.47 2.56
N VAL A 59 5.49 7.16 3.21
CA VAL A 59 5.77 7.93 4.43
C VAL A 59 6.19 7.00 5.58
N LEU A 60 5.53 5.85 5.75
CA LEU A 60 5.93 4.83 6.72
C LEU A 60 7.28 4.17 6.37
N ALA A 61 7.53 3.92 5.08
CA ALA A 61 8.77 3.35 4.55
C ALA A 61 10.01 4.21 4.81
N ASN A 62 9.84 5.53 4.95
CA ASN A 62 10.92 6.45 5.31
C ASN A 62 11.58 6.12 6.67
N GLN A 63 10.94 5.29 7.50
CA GLN A 63 11.49 4.78 8.76
C GLN A 63 12.51 3.63 8.61
N ARG A 64 13.02 3.36 7.38
CA ARG A 64 14.04 2.34 7.03
C ARG A 64 13.66 0.87 7.23
N LEU A 65 12.43 0.58 7.66
CA LEU A 65 11.96 -0.79 7.93
C LEU A 65 11.14 -1.39 6.78
N ILE A 66 10.54 -0.56 5.94
CA ILE A 66 9.57 -0.98 4.92
C ILE A 66 10.04 -0.42 3.56
N PRO A 67 9.94 -1.19 2.46
CA PRO A 67 10.27 -0.68 1.12
C PRO A 67 9.22 0.32 0.63
N THR A 68 9.68 1.35 -0.09
CA THR A 68 8.78 2.25 -0.82
C THR A 68 8.12 1.53 -1.99
N ARG A 69 6.89 1.93 -2.31
CA ARG A 69 6.08 1.44 -3.43
C ARG A 69 6.00 2.52 -4.52
N LYS A 70 5.91 2.08 -5.78
CA LYS A 70 5.76 2.95 -6.94
C LYS A 70 4.30 3.41 -7.06
N LEU A 71 4.10 4.68 -7.42
CA LEU A 71 2.78 5.22 -7.74
C LEU A 71 2.18 4.51 -8.97
N VAL A 72 0.87 4.32 -8.94
CA VAL A 72 0.10 3.67 -10.00
C VAL A 72 -0.54 4.72 -10.92
N THR A 73 -0.33 4.60 -12.22
CA THR A 73 -0.99 5.44 -13.23
C THR A 73 -2.18 4.72 -13.83
N PRO A 74 -3.20 5.45 -14.33
CA PRO A 74 -4.34 4.83 -14.99
C PRO A 74 -3.93 3.96 -16.19
N GLU A 75 -2.91 4.39 -16.94
CA GLU A 75 -2.32 3.65 -18.05
C GLU A 75 -1.82 2.26 -17.64
N MET A 76 -1.20 2.12 -16.45
CA MET A 76 -0.74 0.82 -15.97
C MET A 76 -1.89 -0.13 -15.66
N VAL A 77 -3.01 0.40 -15.14
CA VAL A 77 -4.22 -0.41 -14.89
C VAL A 77 -4.86 -0.83 -16.20
N HIS A 78 -4.98 0.10 -17.16
CA HIS A 78 -5.48 -0.21 -18.51
C HIS A 78 -4.63 -1.29 -19.20
N SER A 79 -3.31 -1.10 -19.24
CA SER A 79 -2.39 -2.07 -19.86
C SER A 79 -2.49 -3.44 -19.19
N TYR A 80 -2.65 -3.49 -17.87
CA TYR A 80 -2.86 -4.73 -17.14
C TYR A 80 -4.20 -5.39 -17.53
N VAL A 81 -5.29 -4.64 -17.54
CA VAL A 81 -6.62 -5.15 -17.95
C VAL A 81 -6.63 -5.64 -19.39
N GLU A 82 -5.96 -4.93 -20.31
CA GLU A 82 -5.79 -5.35 -21.70
C GLU A 82 -4.98 -6.64 -21.80
N SER A 83 -3.94 -6.81 -20.99
CA SER A 83 -3.15 -8.06 -20.96
C SER A 83 -3.91 -9.28 -20.43
N LEU A 84 -5.04 -9.07 -19.75
CA LEU A 84 -5.92 -10.13 -19.25
C LEU A 84 -6.99 -10.56 -20.26
N LYS A 85 -7.13 -9.85 -21.40
CA LYS A 85 -8.02 -10.23 -22.51
C LYS A 85 -7.33 -11.27 -23.40
#